data_AF-A0A7C6SR27-F1
#
_entry.id   AF-A0A7C6SR27-F1
#
_cell.length_a   1.000
_cell.length_b   1.000
_cell.length_c   1.000
_cell.angle_alpha   90.00
_cell.angle_beta   90.00
_cell.angle_gamma   90.00
#
_symmetry.space_group_name_H-M   'P 1'
#
loop_
_entity.id
_entity.type
_entity.pdbx_description
1 polymer ?
#
loop_
_entity_poly.entity_id
_entity_poly.type
_entity_poly.pdbx_seq_one_letter_code
_entity_poly.pdbx_strand_id
1 'polypeptide(L)'
;MKKLTSAMIKARAKEIGLDDIGIAPIERYKDAPPTMNPANYFPGAKSVIVTVQRITRGSYRGIEEGTHWNNYTFYSYNRLNTYFRPRLTYAIASFVEDHGWEAVPHYPGVPERNPNREPVTPGRLPPDVVPSVRFLAAGAGVGEIGWSKVFLHPKFGPRVRLGSIFTDAELEPDDMIEPGTICNRCGACARKCPGAIPAVNSGQTVTINIGGKDIVYGDVDMGKCTFTHHGLNNRVSPFLKKDFPNLEFDVASSNATEEEAYKLCYALAGANWSRTPFNPDGKAINQYPFTTRMAGGYFALCGARGCIRACMDSLEKSGRIEQTFETPFYRKPSWDLDYRREKPVGKVNPWWEDYLTKQGLDRNINKGPNYNIHEYKQRAGEE
;
A
#
# COMPACT_ATOMS: atom_id res chain seq x y z
N MET A 1 -42.00 -1.47 -10.55
CA MET A 1 -40.62 -1.51 -10.03
C MET A 1 -40.43 -0.36 -9.06
N LYS A 2 -39.78 -0.57 -7.91
CA LYS A 2 -39.42 0.55 -7.03
C LYS A 2 -38.40 1.41 -7.79
N LYS A 3 -38.64 2.71 -7.91
CA LYS A 3 -37.73 3.62 -8.60
C LYS A 3 -36.47 3.81 -7.76
N LEU A 4 -35.31 3.33 -8.23
CA LEU A 4 -33.99 3.64 -7.66
C LEU A 4 -33.42 4.86 -8.39
N THR A 5 -32.78 5.77 -7.66
CA THR A 5 -32.17 6.97 -8.25
C THR A 5 -30.78 7.22 -7.66
N SER A 6 -29.92 7.93 -8.40
CA SER A 6 -28.60 8.37 -7.93
C SER A 6 -28.69 9.17 -6.62
N ALA A 7 -29.72 10.00 -6.47
CA ALA A 7 -29.96 10.80 -5.26
C ALA A 7 -30.23 9.92 -4.03
N MET A 8 -30.99 8.84 -4.18
CA MET A 8 -31.28 7.89 -3.09
C MET A 8 -30.00 7.17 -2.63
N ILE A 9 -29.17 6.72 -3.57
CA ILE A 9 -27.89 6.05 -3.26
C ILE A 9 -26.94 7.03 -2.54
N LYS A 10 -26.82 8.26 -3.04
CA LYS A 10 -26.02 9.32 -2.40
C LYS A 10 -26.50 9.67 -1.00
N ALA A 11 -27.80 9.80 -0.81
CA ALA A 11 -28.40 10.04 0.51
C ALA A 11 -28.10 8.89 1.48
N ARG A 12 -28.27 7.64 1.02
CA ARG A 12 -27.97 6.45 1.82
C ARG A 12 -26.48 6.36 2.19
N ALA A 13 -25.59 6.63 1.23
CA ALA A 13 -24.14 6.66 1.47
C ALA A 13 -23.74 7.64 2.57
N LYS A 14 -24.30 8.86 2.54
CA LYS A 14 -24.10 9.86 3.58
C LYS A 14 -24.64 9.40 4.94
N GLU A 15 -25.84 8.82 4.96
CA GLU A 15 -26.47 8.32 6.19
C GLU A 15 -25.62 7.25 6.90
N ILE A 16 -25.03 6.32 6.14
CA ILE A 16 -24.22 5.22 6.71
C ILE A 16 -22.75 5.59 6.97
N GLY A 17 -22.35 6.83 6.66
CA GLY A 17 -21.02 7.35 6.98
C GLY A 17 -19.93 7.15 5.92
N LEU A 18 -20.30 6.94 4.65
CA LEU A 18 -19.34 7.11 3.55
C LEU A 18 -18.95 8.59 3.42
N ASP A 19 -17.68 8.84 3.08
CA ASP A 19 -17.17 10.20 2.98
C ASP A 19 -17.52 10.88 1.66
N ASP A 20 -17.60 10.08 0.59
CA ASP A 20 -18.10 10.49 -0.72
C ASP A 20 -18.54 9.28 -1.54
N ILE A 21 -19.31 9.51 -2.60
CA ILE A 21 -19.76 8.49 -3.56
C ILE A 21 -19.97 9.13 -4.94
N GLY A 22 -19.52 8.46 -5.99
CA GLY A 22 -19.75 8.90 -7.37
C GLY A 22 -20.28 7.79 -8.25
N ILE A 23 -20.93 8.18 -9.33
CA ILE A 23 -21.61 7.26 -10.26
C ILE A 23 -21.14 7.55 -11.68
N ALA A 24 -20.81 6.50 -12.41
CA ALA A 24 -20.49 6.54 -13.84
C ALA A 24 -21.41 5.63 -14.63
N PRO A 25 -21.71 5.96 -15.90
CA PRO A 25 -22.26 5.00 -16.83
C PRO A 25 -21.14 4.03 -17.27
N ILE A 26 -21.49 2.79 -17.59
CA ILE A 26 -20.51 1.74 -17.91
C ILE A 26 -19.65 2.10 -19.14
N GLU A 27 -20.19 2.89 -20.06
CA GLU A 27 -19.59 3.30 -21.33
C GLU A 27 -18.33 4.15 -21.14
N ARG A 28 -18.15 4.79 -19.97
CA ARG A 28 -16.90 5.52 -19.67
C ARG A 28 -15.68 4.62 -19.63
N TYR A 29 -15.87 3.31 -19.48
CA TYR A 29 -14.79 2.35 -19.36
C TYR A 29 -14.56 1.53 -20.63
N LYS A 30 -15.22 1.87 -21.75
CA LYS A 30 -15.11 1.11 -23.02
C LYS A 30 -13.67 0.93 -23.51
N ASP A 31 -12.82 1.94 -23.27
CA ASP A 31 -11.42 1.97 -23.70
C ASP A 31 -10.45 1.52 -22.58
N ALA A 32 -10.97 1.09 -21.43
CA ALA A 32 -10.15 0.52 -20.36
C ALA A 32 -9.51 -0.80 -20.81
N PRO A 33 -8.29 -1.15 -20.34
CA PRO A 33 -7.65 -2.41 -20.66
C PRO A 33 -8.59 -3.60 -20.41
N PRO A 34 -8.64 -4.63 -21.29
CA PRO A 34 -9.63 -5.71 -21.17
C PRO A 34 -9.65 -6.40 -19.80
N THR A 35 -8.50 -6.64 -19.19
CA THR A 35 -8.38 -7.26 -17.86
C THR A 35 -8.74 -6.32 -16.70
N MET A 36 -8.98 -5.04 -16.98
CA MET A 36 -9.36 -4.01 -16.03
C MET A 36 -10.73 -3.38 -16.33
N ASN A 37 -11.42 -3.86 -17.38
CA ASN A 37 -12.68 -3.31 -17.84
C ASN A 37 -13.85 -3.90 -17.03
N PRO A 38 -14.67 -3.07 -16.37
CA PRO A 38 -15.79 -3.56 -15.55
C PRO A 38 -16.85 -4.34 -16.36
N ALA A 39 -16.99 -4.09 -17.67
CA ALA A 39 -17.91 -4.84 -18.52
C ALA A 39 -17.50 -6.33 -18.69
N ASN A 40 -16.23 -6.66 -18.48
CA ASN A 40 -15.77 -8.05 -18.46
C ASN A 40 -15.98 -8.73 -17.09
N TYR A 41 -16.26 -7.95 -16.05
CA TYR A 41 -16.58 -8.44 -14.72
C TYR A 41 -18.09 -8.68 -14.56
N PHE A 42 -18.91 -7.72 -15.00
CA PHE A 42 -20.37 -7.83 -15.04
C PHE A 42 -20.91 -7.28 -16.37
N PRO A 43 -21.14 -8.13 -17.39
CA PRO A 43 -21.55 -7.70 -18.73
C PRO A 43 -22.90 -6.97 -18.80
N GLY A 44 -23.79 -7.21 -17.84
CA GLY A 44 -25.09 -6.53 -17.74
C GLY A 44 -25.04 -5.19 -17.02
N ALA A 45 -23.88 -4.77 -16.50
CA ALA A 45 -23.76 -3.52 -15.77
C ALA A 45 -24.09 -2.32 -16.66
N LYS A 46 -24.94 -1.42 -16.17
CA LYS A 46 -25.22 -0.12 -16.78
C LYS A 46 -24.55 1.02 -16.04
N SER A 47 -24.31 0.84 -14.74
CA SER A 47 -23.71 1.86 -13.88
C SER A 47 -22.60 1.28 -12.99
N VAL A 48 -21.60 2.12 -12.74
CA VAL A 48 -20.50 1.88 -11.81
C VAL A 48 -20.61 2.89 -10.68
N ILE A 49 -20.79 2.40 -9.46
CA ILE A 49 -20.84 3.20 -8.24
C ILE A 49 -19.47 3.08 -7.56
N VAL A 50 -18.87 4.21 -7.18
CA VAL A 50 -17.59 4.25 -6.46
C VAL A 50 -17.79 4.88 -5.10
N THR A 51 -17.39 4.16 -4.06
CA THR A 51 -17.46 4.60 -2.66
C THR A 51 -16.09 5.11 -2.20
N VAL A 52 -16.08 6.22 -1.45
CA VAL A 52 -14.85 6.84 -0.94
C VAL A 52 -14.89 6.85 0.60
N GLN A 53 -13.79 6.43 1.22
CA GLN A 53 -13.55 6.60 2.65
C GLN A 53 -12.20 7.28 2.87
N ARG A 54 -12.17 8.30 3.74
CA ARG A 54 -10.98 9.06 4.06
C ARG A 54 -10.00 8.24 4.90
N ILE A 55 -8.72 8.50 4.67
CA ILE A 55 -7.65 8.18 5.61
C ILE A 55 -7.55 9.34 6.59
N THR A 56 -7.57 9.05 7.90
CA THR A 56 -7.38 10.09 8.92
C THR A 56 -5.95 10.62 8.86
N ARG A 57 -5.76 11.95 8.78
CA ARG A 57 -4.41 12.56 8.75
C ARG A 57 -3.56 12.16 9.95
N GLY A 58 -4.20 11.95 11.11
CA GLY A 58 -3.55 11.57 12.36
C GLY A 58 -2.92 10.18 12.39
N SER A 59 -3.32 9.25 11.52
CA SER A 59 -2.78 7.89 11.49
C SER A 59 -1.28 7.84 11.17
N TYR A 60 -0.76 8.88 10.52
CA TYR A 60 0.65 9.01 10.17
C TYR A 60 1.51 9.61 11.29
N ARG A 61 0.91 10.14 12.37
CA ARG A 61 1.65 10.81 13.46
C ARG A 61 2.63 9.85 14.13
N GLY A 62 2.20 8.64 14.43
CA GLY A 62 3.08 7.63 15.03
C GLY A 62 4.29 7.28 14.17
N ILE A 63 4.17 7.37 12.84
CA ILE A 63 5.31 7.21 11.93
C ILE A 63 6.20 8.45 11.94
N GLU A 64 5.65 9.67 11.86
CA GLU A 64 6.46 10.91 11.94
C GLU A 64 7.23 11.03 13.26
N GLU A 65 6.61 10.58 14.37
CA GLU A 65 7.25 10.60 15.69
C GLU A 65 8.19 9.41 15.93
N GLY A 66 8.14 8.37 15.09
CA GLY A 66 8.92 7.14 15.28
C GLY A 66 8.44 6.29 16.46
N THR A 67 7.19 6.49 16.90
CA THR A 67 6.65 5.89 18.14
C THR A 67 5.63 4.79 17.89
N HIS A 68 4.82 4.90 16.83
CA HIS A 68 3.70 3.98 16.61
C HIS A 68 3.44 3.73 15.12
N TRP A 69 4.07 2.70 14.58
CA TRP A 69 4.04 2.40 13.14
C TRP A 69 2.72 1.79 12.66
N ASN A 70 2.12 1.00 13.53
CA ASN A 70 1.10 0.03 13.16
C ASN A 70 -0.23 0.67 12.74
N ASN A 71 -0.50 1.89 13.22
CA ASN A 71 -1.69 2.65 12.86
C ASN A 71 -1.83 2.88 11.35
N TYR A 72 -0.72 3.02 10.62
CA TYR A 72 -0.77 3.15 9.17
C TYR A 72 -1.31 1.88 8.52
N THR A 73 -0.74 0.71 8.85
CA THR A 73 -1.20 -0.56 8.28
C THR A 73 -2.66 -0.83 8.66
N PHE A 74 -3.06 -0.55 9.90
CA PHE A 74 -4.41 -0.83 10.38
C PHE A 74 -5.43 0.19 9.86
N TYR A 75 -5.35 1.44 10.29
CA TYR A 75 -6.38 2.46 10.03
C TYR A 75 -6.28 3.16 8.68
N SER A 76 -5.16 3.06 7.97
CA SER A 76 -4.94 3.79 6.71
C SER A 76 -4.78 2.89 5.49
N TYR A 77 -4.51 1.61 5.70
CA TYR A 77 -4.23 0.67 4.62
C TYR A 77 -5.15 -0.54 4.69
N ASN A 78 -4.73 -1.62 5.36
CA ASN A 78 -5.38 -2.91 5.27
C ASN A 78 -6.79 -2.91 5.84
N ARG A 79 -7.00 -2.61 7.13
CA ARG A 79 -8.36 -2.71 7.71
C ARG A 79 -9.32 -1.67 7.12
N LEU A 80 -8.79 -0.54 6.67
CA LEU A 80 -9.59 0.41 5.89
C LEU A 80 -10.05 -0.20 4.56
N ASN A 81 -9.19 -0.93 3.85
CA ASN A 81 -9.50 -1.62 2.59
C ASN A 81 -10.30 -2.91 2.75
N THR A 82 -10.19 -3.63 3.88
CA THR A 82 -10.72 -4.99 4.06
C THR A 82 -11.86 -5.09 5.08
N TYR A 83 -12.08 -4.06 5.90
CA TYR A 83 -13.09 -4.11 6.96
C TYR A 83 -13.96 -2.85 7.02
N PHE A 84 -13.38 -1.68 7.33
CA PHE A 84 -14.16 -0.47 7.57
C PHE A 84 -14.94 -0.01 6.33
N ARG A 85 -14.27 0.19 5.20
CA ARG A 85 -14.93 0.60 3.94
C ARG A 85 -15.79 -0.52 3.35
N PRO A 86 -15.32 -1.79 3.21
CA PRO A 86 -16.13 -2.85 2.61
C PRO A 86 -17.48 -3.08 3.28
N ARG A 87 -17.58 -2.92 4.61
CA ARG A 87 -18.87 -3.00 5.30
C ARG A 87 -19.88 -1.98 4.75
N LEU A 88 -19.43 -0.76 4.46
CA LEU A 88 -20.29 0.29 3.90
C LEU A 88 -20.55 0.07 2.41
N THR A 89 -19.54 -0.37 1.64
CA THR A 89 -19.73 -0.79 0.24
C THR A 89 -20.79 -1.89 0.12
N TYR A 90 -20.72 -2.91 0.99
CA TYR A 90 -21.72 -3.98 1.06
C TYR A 90 -23.12 -3.44 1.41
N ALA A 91 -23.23 -2.54 2.39
CA ALA A 91 -24.52 -1.94 2.74
C ALA A 91 -25.15 -1.12 1.59
N ILE A 92 -24.34 -0.48 0.74
CA ILE A 92 -24.85 0.16 -0.48
C ILE A 92 -25.29 -0.87 -1.52
N ALA A 93 -24.55 -1.96 -1.70
CA ALA A 93 -24.96 -3.03 -2.61
C ALA A 93 -26.31 -3.63 -2.18
N SER A 94 -26.47 -3.96 -0.89
CA SER A 94 -27.76 -4.44 -0.36
C SER A 94 -28.88 -3.41 -0.53
N PHE A 95 -28.59 -2.12 -0.36
CA PHE A 95 -29.58 -1.07 -0.61
C PHE A 95 -30.03 -1.04 -2.08
N VAL A 96 -29.14 -1.27 -3.04
CA VAL A 96 -29.49 -1.38 -4.46
C VAL A 96 -30.37 -2.62 -4.69
N GLU A 97 -30.01 -3.76 -4.09
CA GLU A 97 -30.80 -5.01 -4.16
C GLU A 97 -32.19 -4.89 -3.52
N ASP A 98 -32.34 -4.15 -2.42
CA ASP A 98 -33.64 -3.86 -1.77
C ASP A 98 -34.60 -3.06 -2.67
N HIS A 99 -34.07 -2.43 -3.72
CA HIS A 99 -34.82 -1.73 -4.77
C HIS A 99 -35.04 -2.59 -6.03
N GLY A 100 -34.55 -3.83 -6.04
CA GLY A 100 -34.80 -4.82 -7.08
C GLY A 100 -33.81 -4.81 -8.25
N TRP A 101 -32.58 -4.34 -8.03
CA TRP A 101 -31.50 -4.33 -9.03
C TRP A 101 -30.33 -5.19 -8.57
N GLU A 102 -29.61 -5.82 -9.50
CA GLU A 102 -28.40 -6.56 -9.16
C GLU A 102 -27.27 -5.59 -8.77
N ALA A 103 -26.54 -5.91 -7.71
CA ALA A 103 -25.43 -5.11 -7.24
C ALA A 103 -24.23 -5.99 -6.94
N VAL A 104 -23.16 -5.85 -7.73
CA VAL A 104 -21.94 -6.63 -7.62
C VAL A 104 -20.87 -5.81 -6.89
N PRO A 105 -20.71 -5.96 -5.56
CA PRO A 105 -19.63 -5.30 -4.84
C PRO A 105 -18.28 -5.88 -5.28
N HIS A 106 -17.42 -5.03 -5.81
CA HIS A 106 -16.09 -5.41 -6.28
C HIS A 106 -15.05 -5.14 -5.18
N TYR A 107 -14.31 -6.18 -4.79
CA TYR A 107 -13.15 -6.04 -3.93
C TYR A 107 -11.95 -5.55 -4.75
N PRO A 108 -11.38 -4.37 -4.44
CA PRO A 108 -10.28 -3.80 -5.20
C PRO A 108 -8.97 -4.54 -4.91
N GLY A 109 -8.70 -5.58 -5.71
CA GLY A 109 -7.41 -6.28 -5.76
C GLY A 109 -6.32 -5.46 -6.45
N VAL A 110 -5.20 -6.11 -6.77
CA VAL A 110 -4.11 -5.52 -7.58
C VAL A 110 -4.28 -5.99 -9.02
N PRO A 111 -4.77 -5.15 -9.94
CA PRO A 111 -5.00 -5.52 -11.33
C PRO A 111 -3.74 -6.04 -12.01
N GLU A 112 -2.56 -5.53 -11.68
CA GLU A 112 -1.31 -5.92 -12.34
C GLU A 112 -0.83 -7.33 -11.96
N ARG A 113 -1.37 -7.91 -10.88
CA ARG A 113 -1.08 -9.30 -10.45
C ARG A 113 -2.13 -10.30 -10.89
N ASN A 114 -3.23 -9.83 -11.46
CA ASN A 114 -4.33 -10.67 -11.91
C ASN A 114 -4.58 -10.39 -13.38
N PRO A 115 -4.75 -11.40 -14.22
CA PRO A 115 -5.04 -12.81 -13.94
C PRO A 115 -3.76 -13.63 -13.66
N ASN A 116 -3.87 -14.71 -12.89
CA ASN A 116 -2.72 -15.57 -12.54
C ASN A 116 -2.73 -16.95 -13.23
N ARG A 117 -3.67 -17.17 -14.15
CA ARG A 117 -3.89 -18.42 -14.89
C ARG A 117 -4.31 -18.12 -16.32
N GLU A 118 -4.05 -19.05 -17.21
CA GLU A 118 -4.51 -18.97 -18.60
C GLU A 118 -6.04 -19.04 -18.70
N PRO A 119 -6.63 -18.52 -19.79
CA PRO A 119 -8.04 -18.73 -20.10
C PRO A 119 -8.40 -20.22 -20.14
N VAL A 120 -9.49 -20.58 -19.47
CA VAL A 120 -10.05 -21.94 -19.50
C VAL A 120 -10.67 -22.30 -20.86
N THR A 121 -10.87 -21.31 -21.73
CA THR A 121 -11.41 -21.49 -23.08
C THR A 121 -10.68 -20.55 -24.05
N PRO A 122 -10.22 -21.04 -25.21
CA PRO A 122 -9.56 -20.21 -26.21
C PRO A 122 -10.41 -18.99 -26.62
N GLY A 123 -9.77 -17.83 -26.75
CA GLY A 123 -10.43 -16.57 -27.13
C GLY A 123 -11.19 -15.86 -26.01
N ARG A 124 -11.19 -16.40 -24.77
CA ARG A 124 -11.75 -15.72 -23.59
C ARG A 124 -10.65 -15.00 -22.81
N LEU A 125 -11.08 -14.07 -21.96
CA LEU A 125 -10.20 -13.53 -20.94
C LEU A 125 -9.90 -14.61 -19.89
N PRO A 126 -8.70 -14.57 -19.29
CA PRO A 126 -8.36 -15.42 -18.16
C PRO A 126 -9.23 -15.11 -16.93
N PRO A 127 -9.35 -16.06 -15.99
CA PRO A 127 -10.14 -15.86 -14.77
C PRO A 127 -9.52 -14.79 -13.86
N ASP A 128 -10.29 -14.34 -12.87
CA ASP A 128 -9.87 -13.39 -11.84
C ASP A 128 -9.48 -12.00 -12.38
N VAL A 129 -10.11 -11.52 -13.44
CA VAL A 129 -9.93 -10.12 -13.87
C VAL A 129 -10.33 -9.15 -12.76
N VAL A 130 -9.51 -8.14 -12.52
CA VAL A 130 -9.73 -7.15 -11.45
C VAL A 130 -9.72 -5.76 -12.06
N PRO A 131 -10.89 -5.10 -12.14
CA PRO A 131 -10.96 -3.70 -12.51
C PRO A 131 -10.09 -2.80 -11.63
N SER A 132 -9.37 -1.86 -12.25
CA SER A 132 -8.59 -0.86 -11.51
C SER A 132 -9.54 0.12 -10.82
N VAL A 133 -9.65 0.01 -9.49
CA VAL A 133 -10.53 0.87 -8.69
C VAL A 133 -10.22 2.36 -8.85
N ARG A 134 -8.98 2.71 -9.23
CA ARG A 134 -8.60 4.11 -9.50
C ARG A 134 -9.14 4.60 -10.84
N PHE A 135 -9.16 3.74 -11.86
CA PHE A 135 -9.81 4.07 -13.15
C PHE A 135 -11.31 4.18 -12.96
N LEU A 136 -11.91 3.25 -12.22
CA LEU A 136 -13.32 3.33 -11.83
C LEU A 136 -13.62 4.67 -11.16
N ALA A 137 -12.84 5.06 -10.15
CA ALA A 137 -13.03 6.31 -9.42
C ALA A 137 -12.86 7.57 -10.28
N ALA A 138 -11.88 7.59 -11.20
CA ALA A 138 -11.72 8.70 -12.13
C ALA A 138 -12.91 8.81 -13.08
N GLY A 139 -13.37 7.67 -13.61
CA GLY A 139 -14.58 7.61 -14.43
C GLY A 139 -15.85 8.03 -13.69
N ALA A 140 -15.94 7.75 -12.38
CA ALA A 140 -17.08 8.11 -11.53
C ALA A 140 -17.05 9.55 -10.97
N GLY A 141 -16.05 10.35 -11.35
CA GLY A 141 -16.01 11.77 -11.03
C GLY A 141 -15.60 12.14 -9.59
N VAL A 142 -15.26 11.18 -8.74
CA VAL A 142 -14.90 11.45 -7.32
C VAL A 142 -13.48 12.02 -7.13
N GLY A 143 -12.72 12.20 -8.22
CA GLY A 143 -11.34 12.67 -8.19
C GLY A 143 -10.57 12.33 -9.45
N GLU A 144 -9.24 12.40 -9.36
CA GLU A 144 -8.33 12.08 -10.47
C GLU A 144 -7.14 11.24 -10.01
N ILE A 145 -6.32 10.76 -10.95
CA ILE A 145 -5.10 10.00 -10.65
C ILE A 145 -3.90 10.95 -10.67
N GLY A 146 -3.21 11.08 -9.54
CA GLY A 146 -2.01 11.90 -9.41
C GLY A 146 -0.78 11.27 -10.05
N TRP A 147 0.30 12.04 -10.19
CA TRP A 147 1.56 11.58 -10.79
C TRP A 147 2.10 10.27 -10.19
N SER A 148 1.93 10.07 -8.88
CA SER A 148 2.37 8.85 -8.17
C SER A 148 1.48 7.62 -8.37
N LYS A 149 0.54 7.64 -9.32
CA LYS A 149 -0.52 6.63 -9.51
C LYS A 149 -1.52 6.54 -8.35
N VAL A 150 -1.32 7.26 -7.25
CA VAL A 150 -2.31 7.39 -6.15
C VAL A 150 -3.43 8.33 -6.55
N PHE A 151 -4.66 7.94 -6.19
CA PHE A 151 -5.87 8.71 -6.44
C PHE A 151 -5.94 9.96 -5.55
N LEU A 152 -6.41 11.08 -6.10
CA LEU A 152 -6.56 12.35 -5.42
C LEU A 152 -8.04 12.77 -5.44
N HIS A 153 -8.59 12.99 -4.27
CA HIS A 153 -9.96 13.48 -4.08
C HIS A 153 -9.95 15.01 -3.83
N PRO A 154 -10.92 15.79 -4.34
CA PRO A 154 -10.96 17.25 -4.17
C PRO A 154 -10.88 17.70 -2.71
N LYS A 155 -11.68 17.07 -1.84
CA LYS A 155 -11.66 17.33 -0.40
C LYS A 155 -10.45 16.78 0.35
N PHE A 156 -10.09 15.51 0.13
CA PHE A 156 -9.16 14.79 1.00
C PHE A 156 -7.73 14.65 0.43
N GLY A 157 -7.50 15.06 -0.81
CA GLY A 157 -6.27 14.80 -1.54
C GLY A 157 -6.00 13.29 -1.65
N PRO A 158 -4.76 12.82 -1.42
CA PRO A 158 -4.43 11.39 -1.52
C PRO A 158 -4.94 10.56 -0.34
N ARG A 159 -5.61 11.18 0.64
CA ARG A 159 -6.05 10.50 1.87
C ARG A 159 -7.39 9.80 1.68
N VAL A 160 -7.47 8.88 0.73
CA VAL A 160 -8.70 8.12 0.46
C VAL A 160 -8.42 6.66 0.14
N ARG A 161 -9.41 5.82 0.44
CA ARG A 161 -9.58 4.46 -0.08
C ARG A 161 -10.90 4.37 -0.83
N LEU A 162 -10.89 3.55 -1.86
CA LEU A 162 -11.95 3.47 -2.85
C LEU A 162 -12.53 2.06 -2.84
N GLY A 163 -13.84 1.92 -2.96
CA GLY A 163 -14.53 0.67 -3.26
C GLY A 163 -15.45 0.87 -4.44
N SER A 164 -15.93 -0.21 -5.07
CA SER A 164 -16.83 -0.08 -6.22
C SER A 164 -17.93 -1.12 -6.22
N ILE A 165 -19.04 -0.80 -6.87
CA ILE A 165 -20.20 -1.67 -7.07
C ILE A 165 -20.60 -1.52 -8.54
N PHE A 166 -20.86 -2.62 -9.22
CA PHE A 166 -21.41 -2.63 -10.57
C PHE A 166 -22.88 -3.02 -10.49
N THR A 167 -23.75 -2.36 -11.24
CA THR A 167 -25.19 -2.63 -11.20
C THR A 167 -25.81 -2.52 -12.58
N ASP A 168 -26.85 -3.32 -12.81
CA ASP A 168 -27.72 -3.27 -13.99
C ASP A 168 -28.74 -2.11 -13.92
N ALA A 169 -28.80 -1.41 -12.78
CA ALA A 169 -29.54 -0.16 -12.66
C ALA A 169 -28.93 0.94 -13.53
N GLU A 170 -29.79 1.64 -14.27
CA GLU A 170 -29.42 2.83 -15.04
C GLU A 170 -29.55 4.06 -14.14
N LEU A 171 -28.41 4.68 -13.82
CA LEU A 171 -28.32 5.77 -12.84
C LEU A 171 -27.75 7.03 -13.50
N GLU A 172 -28.27 8.19 -13.09
CA GLU A 172 -27.75 9.50 -13.50
C GLU A 172 -26.27 9.63 -13.08
N PRO A 173 -25.35 9.85 -14.03
CA PRO A 173 -23.92 9.87 -13.77
C PRO A 173 -23.43 11.23 -13.25
N ASP A 174 -22.30 11.21 -12.54
CA ASP A 174 -21.57 12.40 -12.10
C ASP A 174 -20.60 12.88 -13.17
N ASP A 175 -20.31 14.17 -13.25
CA ASP A 175 -19.30 14.68 -14.17
C ASP A 175 -17.89 14.23 -13.78
N MET A 176 -17.07 13.93 -14.78
CA MET A 176 -15.66 13.62 -14.55
C MET A 176 -14.85 14.88 -14.27
N ILE A 177 -13.92 14.78 -13.32
CA ILE A 177 -12.93 15.84 -13.06
C ILE A 177 -11.86 15.84 -14.16
N GLU A 178 -11.48 17.03 -14.64
CA GLU A 178 -10.42 17.17 -15.63
C GLU A 178 -9.05 16.77 -15.03
N PRO A 179 -8.27 15.93 -15.73
CA PRO A 179 -6.89 15.64 -15.34
C PRO A 179 -6.06 16.93 -15.17
N GLY A 180 -5.34 17.04 -14.06
CA GLY A 180 -4.53 18.21 -13.70
C GLY A 180 -5.24 19.22 -12.79
N THR A 181 -6.50 19.02 -12.46
CA THR A 181 -7.27 19.89 -11.54
C THR A 181 -6.65 19.94 -10.14
N ILE A 182 -6.37 18.78 -9.55
CA ILE A 182 -5.80 18.61 -8.21
C ILE A 182 -4.27 18.40 -8.30
N CYS A 183 -3.80 17.48 -9.16
CA CYS A 183 -2.39 17.16 -9.34
C CYS A 183 -1.69 18.25 -10.16
N ASN A 184 -0.96 19.13 -9.49
CA ASN A 184 -0.16 20.18 -10.12
C ASN A 184 1.22 19.73 -10.65
N ARG A 185 1.45 18.42 -10.77
CA ARG A 185 2.74 17.84 -11.21
C ARG A 185 3.95 18.38 -10.45
N CYS A 186 3.79 18.76 -9.18
CA CYS A 186 4.87 19.36 -8.37
C CYS A 186 6.05 18.41 -8.07
N GLY A 187 5.90 17.10 -8.29
CA GLY A 187 6.93 16.09 -8.03
C GLY A 187 7.23 15.82 -6.55
N ALA A 188 6.45 16.37 -5.61
CA ALA A 188 6.68 16.13 -4.17
C ALA A 188 6.62 14.64 -3.81
N CYS A 189 5.71 13.90 -4.44
CA CYS A 189 5.59 12.45 -4.29
C CYS A 189 6.85 11.70 -4.77
N ALA A 190 7.44 12.11 -5.90
CA ALA A 190 8.67 11.53 -6.45
C ALA A 190 9.87 11.85 -5.56
N ARG A 191 10.09 13.13 -5.21
CA ARG A 191 11.24 13.57 -4.39
C ARG A 191 11.31 12.92 -3.01
N LYS A 192 10.16 12.58 -2.41
CA LYS A 192 10.09 11.94 -1.08
C LYS A 192 9.89 10.43 -1.15
N CYS A 193 9.73 9.85 -2.35
CA CYS A 193 9.72 8.41 -2.52
C CYS A 193 11.14 7.86 -2.40
N PRO A 194 11.37 6.75 -1.69
CA PRO A 194 12.68 6.14 -1.61
C PRO A 194 12.98 5.24 -2.84
N GLY A 195 12.66 5.72 -4.05
CA GLY A 195 13.17 5.18 -5.32
C GLY A 195 12.15 4.62 -6.33
N ALA A 196 10.84 4.57 -6.03
CA ALA A 196 9.87 3.89 -6.90
C ALA A 196 9.11 4.81 -7.88
N ILE A 197 8.92 6.09 -7.52
CA ILE A 197 8.12 7.02 -8.33
C ILE A 197 9.08 7.81 -9.24
N PRO A 198 8.91 7.78 -10.58
CA PRO A 198 9.78 8.49 -11.49
C PRO A 198 9.66 10.01 -11.33
N ALA A 199 10.72 10.73 -11.71
CA ALA A 199 10.66 12.19 -11.79
C ALA A 199 9.64 12.63 -12.84
N VAL A 200 8.98 13.78 -12.61
CA VAL A 200 7.90 14.29 -13.47
C VAL A 200 8.35 14.52 -14.92
N ASN A 201 9.62 14.90 -15.10
CA ASN A 201 10.25 15.18 -16.39
C ASN A 201 11.09 14.02 -16.95
N SER A 202 10.95 12.81 -16.40
CA SER A 202 11.71 11.63 -16.85
C SER A 202 11.24 11.06 -18.19
N GLY A 203 10.04 11.44 -18.66
CA GLY A 203 9.38 10.81 -19.80
C GLY A 203 8.73 9.45 -19.48
N GLN A 204 8.96 8.88 -18.29
CA GLN A 204 8.38 7.61 -17.87
C GLN A 204 6.91 7.79 -17.46
N THR A 205 6.01 7.52 -18.40
CA THR A 205 4.57 7.77 -18.24
C THR A 205 3.73 6.58 -18.70
N VAL A 206 2.56 6.47 -18.09
CA VAL A 206 1.47 5.61 -18.54
C VAL A 206 0.28 6.51 -18.87
N THR A 207 -0.35 6.25 -20.01
CA THR A 207 -1.54 6.96 -20.49
C THR A 207 -2.66 5.95 -20.72
N ILE A 208 -3.84 6.24 -20.17
CA ILE A 208 -5.04 5.41 -20.33
C ILE A 208 -6.22 6.35 -20.58
N ASN A 209 -7.06 6.01 -21.55
CA ASN A 209 -8.27 6.77 -21.82
C ASN A 209 -9.44 6.23 -20.98
N ILE A 210 -10.12 7.12 -20.25
CA ILE A 210 -11.35 6.82 -19.51
C ILE A 210 -12.33 7.95 -19.79
N GLY A 211 -13.53 7.61 -20.26
CA GLY A 211 -14.60 8.58 -20.53
C GLY A 211 -14.20 9.67 -21.52
N GLY A 212 -13.34 9.36 -22.49
CA GLY A 212 -12.83 10.33 -23.46
C GLY A 212 -11.73 11.26 -22.91
N LYS A 213 -11.23 11.02 -21.70
CA LYS A 213 -10.14 11.79 -21.08
C LYS A 213 -8.87 10.95 -20.97
N ASP A 214 -7.75 11.53 -21.37
CA ASP A 214 -6.44 10.92 -21.20
C ASP A 214 -5.93 11.10 -19.77
N ILE A 215 -5.91 10.02 -19.02
CA ILE A 215 -5.35 9.97 -17.67
C ILE A 215 -3.88 9.60 -17.78
N VAL A 216 -3.00 10.56 -17.46
CA VAL A 216 -1.54 10.39 -17.53
C VAL A 216 -0.94 10.38 -16.12
N TYR A 217 -0.12 9.38 -15.80
CA TYR A 217 0.63 9.32 -14.54
C TYR A 217 2.03 8.75 -14.77
N GLY A 218 2.92 8.90 -13.77
CA GLY A 218 4.28 8.38 -13.87
C GLY A 218 4.29 6.86 -13.84
N ASP A 219 5.13 6.23 -14.65
CA ASP A 219 5.29 4.78 -14.65
C ASP A 219 6.02 4.33 -13.37
N VAL A 220 5.25 4.05 -12.32
CA VAL A 220 5.77 3.68 -11.01
C VAL A 220 6.39 2.30 -11.06
N ASP A 221 7.64 2.19 -10.64
CA ASP A 221 8.33 0.92 -10.53
C ASP A 221 7.74 0.11 -9.38
N MET A 222 6.92 -0.88 -9.73
CA MET A 222 6.14 -1.66 -8.77
C MET A 222 7.01 -2.65 -7.96
N GLY A 223 8.17 -3.07 -8.46
CA GLY A 223 9.13 -3.87 -7.71
C GLY A 223 9.75 -3.07 -6.57
N LYS A 224 10.28 -1.88 -6.91
CA LYS A 224 10.83 -0.93 -5.92
C LYS A 224 9.78 -0.47 -4.93
N CYS A 225 8.56 -0.21 -5.41
CA CYS A 225 7.42 0.14 -4.58
C CYS A 225 7.13 -0.96 -3.56
N THR A 226 7.07 -2.21 -4.01
CA THR A 226 6.73 -3.38 -3.17
C THR A 226 7.81 -3.66 -2.13
N PHE A 227 9.10 -3.66 -2.51
CA PHE A 227 10.19 -3.76 -1.54
C PHE A 227 10.12 -2.69 -0.47
N THR A 228 9.89 -1.45 -0.89
CA THR A 228 9.77 -0.33 0.04
C THR A 228 8.53 -0.47 0.93
N HIS A 229 7.38 -0.77 0.33
CA HIS A 229 6.09 -0.85 1.00
C HIS A 229 6.09 -1.92 2.09
N HIS A 230 6.68 -3.07 1.80
CA HIS A 230 6.83 -4.20 2.71
C HIS A 230 8.17 -4.18 3.48
N GLY A 231 8.80 -3.01 3.59
CA GLY A 231 9.88 -2.76 4.54
C GLY A 231 11.22 -3.41 4.23
N LEU A 232 11.45 -3.93 3.02
CA LEU A 232 12.79 -4.39 2.61
C LEU A 232 13.73 -3.23 2.20
N ASN A 233 13.27 -1.98 2.31
CA ASN A 233 14.08 -0.81 2.06
C ASN A 233 14.65 -0.26 3.38
N ASN A 234 15.97 -0.32 3.55
CA ASN A 234 16.70 0.09 4.74
C ASN A 234 16.57 1.59 5.07
N ARG A 235 16.13 2.42 4.12
CA ARG A 235 15.87 3.87 4.31
C ARG A 235 14.55 4.16 5.03
N VAL A 236 13.65 3.18 5.12
CA VAL A 236 12.31 3.39 5.66
C VAL A 236 11.85 2.36 6.68
N SER A 237 12.50 1.20 6.77
CA SER A 237 12.15 0.16 7.76
C SER A 237 13.13 0.16 8.93
N PRO A 238 12.77 0.75 10.09
CA PRO A 238 13.63 0.70 11.28
C PRO A 238 13.74 -0.74 11.82
N PHE A 239 12.75 -1.58 11.53
CA PHE A 239 12.72 -2.97 11.97
C PHE A 239 13.71 -3.83 11.17
N LEU A 240 13.77 -3.64 9.85
CA LEU A 240 14.80 -4.27 9.03
C LEU A 240 16.19 -3.85 9.50
N LYS A 241 16.41 -2.53 9.69
CA LYS A 241 17.70 -2.01 10.15
C LYS A 241 18.07 -2.52 11.54
N LYS A 242 17.10 -2.73 12.44
CA LYS A 242 17.34 -3.29 13.77
C LYS A 242 17.80 -4.76 13.72
N ASP A 243 17.06 -5.61 13.01
CA ASP A 243 17.35 -7.05 13.00
C ASP A 243 18.47 -7.43 11.99
N PHE A 244 18.70 -6.57 10.98
CA PHE A 244 19.75 -6.70 9.98
C PHE A 244 20.57 -5.39 9.82
N PRO A 245 21.38 -4.99 10.82
CA PRO A 245 22.07 -3.69 10.83
C PRO A 245 23.09 -3.50 9.71
N ASN A 246 23.66 -4.61 9.22
CA ASN A 246 24.67 -4.64 8.16
C ASN A 246 24.11 -5.05 6.79
N LEU A 247 22.81 -5.34 6.66
CA LEU A 247 22.23 -5.75 5.37
C LEU A 247 22.15 -4.56 4.42
N GLU A 248 22.84 -4.70 3.29
CA GLU A 248 22.82 -3.75 2.19
C GLU A 248 21.87 -4.27 1.10
N PHE A 249 20.79 -3.53 0.87
CA PHE A 249 19.91 -3.77 -0.27
C PHE A 249 19.46 -2.43 -0.85
N ASP A 250 20.10 -2.03 -1.95
CA ASP A 250 19.73 -0.81 -2.67
C ASP A 250 18.47 -1.05 -3.51
N VAL A 251 17.33 -0.79 -2.90
CA VAL A 251 16.04 -0.88 -3.58
C VAL A 251 15.95 0.09 -4.76
N ALA A 252 16.58 1.26 -4.72
CA ALA A 252 16.46 2.24 -5.81
C ALA A 252 17.12 1.78 -7.11
N SER A 253 18.15 0.93 -7.01
CA SER A 253 18.87 0.34 -8.14
C SER A 253 18.39 -1.07 -8.51
N SER A 254 17.39 -1.61 -7.81
CA SER A 254 16.84 -2.94 -8.10
C SER A 254 16.07 -2.97 -9.42
N ASN A 255 16.16 -4.07 -10.16
CA ASN A 255 15.32 -4.35 -11.34
C ASN A 255 14.33 -5.50 -11.07
N ALA A 256 14.11 -5.87 -9.81
CA ALA A 256 13.18 -6.94 -9.50
C ALA A 256 11.76 -6.55 -9.91
N THR A 257 11.02 -7.52 -10.39
CA THR A 257 9.58 -7.40 -10.66
C THR A 257 8.79 -7.23 -9.36
N GLU A 258 7.55 -6.76 -9.47
CA GLU A 258 6.62 -6.71 -8.34
C GLU A 258 6.42 -8.10 -7.69
N GLU A 259 6.33 -9.15 -8.50
CA GLU A 259 6.12 -10.53 -8.02
C GLU A 259 7.34 -11.07 -7.25
N GLU A 260 8.56 -10.85 -7.75
CA GLU A 260 9.79 -11.20 -7.02
C GLU A 260 9.88 -10.46 -5.68
N ALA A 261 9.51 -9.18 -5.67
CA ALA A 261 9.50 -8.37 -4.46
C ALA A 261 8.49 -8.88 -3.43
N TYR A 262 7.27 -9.26 -3.85
CA TYR A 262 6.29 -9.88 -2.97
C TYR A 262 6.81 -11.18 -2.36
N LYS A 263 7.34 -12.09 -3.19
CA LYS A 263 7.87 -13.39 -2.75
C LYS A 263 8.93 -13.21 -1.66
N LEU A 264 9.89 -12.32 -1.88
CA LEU A 264 10.97 -12.08 -0.92
C LEU A 264 10.46 -11.42 0.37
N CYS A 265 9.66 -10.36 0.26
CA CYS A 265 9.14 -9.63 1.42
C CYS A 265 8.27 -10.51 2.31
N TYR A 266 7.37 -11.31 1.74
CA TYR A 266 6.47 -12.17 2.51
C TYR A 266 7.19 -13.41 3.07
N ALA A 267 8.18 -13.95 2.36
CA ALA A 267 9.05 -15.00 2.90
C ALA A 267 9.77 -14.51 4.16
N LEU A 268 10.38 -13.31 4.12
CA LEU A 268 11.07 -12.72 5.26
C LEU A 268 10.12 -12.37 6.41
N ALA A 269 8.91 -11.87 6.12
CA ALA A 269 7.93 -11.52 7.14
C ALA A 269 7.41 -12.73 7.93
N GLY A 270 7.36 -13.91 7.29
CA GLY A 270 6.93 -15.17 7.91
C GLY A 270 8.06 -16.02 8.48
N ALA A 271 9.32 -15.70 8.18
CA ALA A 271 10.46 -16.56 8.49
C ALA A 271 10.72 -16.69 10.00
N ASN A 272 10.96 -17.94 10.41
CA ASN A 272 11.44 -18.27 11.75
C ASN A 272 12.97 -18.30 11.78
N TRP A 273 13.54 -18.08 12.97
CA TRP A 273 14.96 -18.22 13.25
C TRP A 273 15.16 -18.83 14.64
N SER A 274 16.38 -19.26 14.94
CA SER A 274 16.73 -19.80 16.26
C SER A 274 16.49 -18.76 17.34
N ARG A 275 15.88 -19.21 18.45
CA ARG A 275 15.77 -18.42 19.68
C ARG A 275 17.13 -18.33 20.33
N THR A 276 17.57 -17.11 20.59
CA THR A 276 18.79 -16.82 21.34
C THR A 276 18.48 -15.71 22.35
N PRO A 277 19.35 -15.46 23.35
CA PRO A 277 19.20 -14.29 24.22
C PRO A 277 19.10 -12.95 23.48
N PHE A 278 19.55 -12.91 22.22
CA PHE A 278 19.55 -11.72 21.37
C PHE A 278 18.45 -11.73 20.30
N ASN A 279 17.75 -12.86 20.14
CA ASN A 279 16.59 -13.02 19.28
C ASN A 279 15.50 -13.85 20.00
N PRO A 280 14.88 -13.32 21.06
CA PRO A 280 13.99 -14.09 21.92
C PRO A 280 12.73 -14.57 21.18
N ASP A 281 12.25 -13.81 20.20
CA ASP A 281 11.01 -14.11 19.48
C ASP A 281 11.19 -15.21 18.42
N GLY A 282 12.44 -15.54 18.06
CA GLY A 282 12.75 -16.59 17.07
C GLY A 282 12.23 -16.26 15.67
N LYS A 283 12.25 -14.99 15.29
CA LYS A 283 11.85 -14.52 13.96
C LYS A 283 13.05 -13.96 13.21
N ALA A 284 12.95 -13.93 11.88
CA ALA A 284 13.97 -13.27 11.07
C ALA A 284 13.91 -11.75 11.25
N ILE A 285 12.69 -11.18 11.21
CA ILE A 285 12.42 -9.77 11.55
C ILE A 285 11.33 -9.75 12.61
N ASN A 286 11.67 -9.32 13.82
CA ASN A 286 10.86 -9.50 15.02
C ASN A 286 9.53 -8.74 14.97
N GLN A 287 9.53 -7.54 14.38
CA GLN A 287 8.30 -6.72 14.31
C GLN A 287 7.29 -7.22 13.27
N TYR A 288 7.74 -7.86 12.19
CA TYR A 288 6.88 -8.09 11.02
C TYR A 288 5.67 -8.99 11.32
N PRO A 289 5.82 -10.12 12.05
CA PRO A 289 4.68 -10.96 12.41
C PRO A 289 3.58 -10.22 13.19
N PHE A 290 3.95 -9.30 14.09
CA PHE A 290 2.97 -8.50 14.82
C PHE A 290 2.17 -7.59 13.86
N THR A 291 2.88 -6.82 13.03
CA THR A 291 2.26 -5.89 12.07
C THR A 291 1.38 -6.65 11.06
N THR A 292 1.84 -7.80 10.58
CA THR A 292 1.10 -8.68 9.67
C THR A 292 -0.16 -9.24 10.33
N ARG A 293 -0.06 -9.78 11.55
CA ARG A 293 -1.19 -10.42 12.25
C ARG A 293 -2.31 -9.42 12.55
N MET A 294 -1.97 -8.25 13.08
CA MET A 294 -3.00 -7.26 13.44
C MET A 294 -3.78 -6.73 12.23
N ALA A 295 -3.14 -6.69 11.07
CA ALA A 295 -3.71 -6.27 9.81
C ALA A 295 -4.06 -7.46 8.89
N GLY A 296 -4.46 -8.60 9.47
CA GLY A 296 -5.13 -9.67 8.73
C GLY A 296 -4.27 -10.32 7.65
N GLY A 297 -2.98 -10.47 7.90
CA GLY A 297 -2.04 -11.08 6.94
C GLY A 297 -1.31 -10.07 6.05
N TYR A 298 -1.56 -8.77 6.21
CA TYR A 298 -0.90 -7.72 5.43
C TYR A 298 -0.05 -6.81 6.30
N PHE A 299 1.05 -6.30 5.79
CA PHE A 299 1.91 -5.35 6.51
C PHE A 299 2.40 -4.25 5.58
N ALA A 300 2.35 -3.01 6.07
CA ALA A 300 2.67 -1.82 5.29
C ALA A 300 3.60 -0.93 6.12
N LEU A 301 4.86 -0.80 5.70
CA LEU A 301 5.93 -0.23 6.51
C LEU A 301 6.49 1.07 5.95
N CYS A 302 6.34 1.35 4.65
CA CYS A 302 6.86 2.59 4.06
C CYS A 302 6.17 3.87 4.59
N GLY A 303 5.03 3.73 5.27
CA GLY A 303 4.25 4.84 5.80
C GLY A 303 3.72 5.79 4.74
N ALA A 304 3.67 5.39 3.46
CA ALA A 304 3.32 6.24 2.32
C ALA A 304 4.08 7.59 2.28
N ARG A 305 5.38 7.58 2.61
CA ARG A 305 6.26 8.76 2.72
C ARG A 305 6.14 9.71 1.51
N GLY A 306 6.25 9.18 0.30
CA GLY A 306 6.11 9.96 -0.94
C GLY A 306 4.66 10.13 -1.39
N CYS A 307 3.99 9.02 -1.72
CA CYS A 307 2.74 9.03 -2.46
C CYS A 307 1.53 9.61 -1.72
N ILE A 308 1.47 9.54 -0.38
CA ILE A 308 0.38 10.15 0.40
C ILE A 308 0.89 11.31 1.25
N ARG A 309 1.90 11.11 2.11
CA ARG A 309 2.33 12.13 3.09
C ARG A 309 2.92 13.38 2.43
N ALA A 310 3.87 13.22 1.52
CA ALA A 310 4.43 14.36 0.80
C ALA A 310 3.42 15.00 -0.17
N CYS A 311 2.55 14.19 -0.79
CA CYS A 311 1.51 14.69 -1.68
C CYS A 311 0.46 15.52 -0.91
N MET A 312 -0.08 15.03 0.21
CA MET A 312 -1.08 15.75 0.98
C MET A 312 -0.51 17.04 1.59
N ASP A 313 0.73 17.04 2.09
CA ASP A 313 1.38 18.25 2.59
C ASP A 313 1.54 19.31 1.48
N SER A 314 1.95 18.89 0.28
CA SER A 314 2.06 19.80 -0.87
C SER A 314 0.71 20.35 -1.31
N LEU A 315 -0.34 19.52 -1.34
CA LEU A 315 -1.67 19.94 -1.78
C LEU A 315 -2.34 20.87 -0.76
N GLU A 316 -2.18 20.58 0.54
CA GLU A 316 -2.67 21.42 1.63
C GLU A 316 -2.01 22.81 1.57
N LYS A 317 -0.67 22.87 1.43
CA LYS A 317 0.08 24.14 1.33
C LYS A 317 -0.22 24.96 0.08
N SER A 318 -0.64 24.31 -1.00
CA SER A 318 -0.97 24.98 -2.27
C SER A 318 -2.45 25.30 -2.43
N GLY A 319 -3.28 25.04 -1.41
CA GLY A 319 -4.71 25.34 -1.44
C GLY A 319 -5.49 24.53 -2.49
N ARG A 320 -4.98 23.35 -2.88
CA ARG A 320 -5.58 22.53 -3.95
C ARG A 320 -6.56 21.46 -3.46
N ILE A 321 -6.78 21.40 -2.14
CA ILE A 321 -7.75 20.49 -1.53
C ILE A 321 -8.59 21.26 -0.50
N GLU A 322 -9.85 20.84 -0.33
CA GLU A 322 -10.79 21.57 0.54
C GLU A 322 -10.51 21.35 2.03
N GLN A 323 -10.16 20.12 2.44
CA GLN A 323 -9.91 19.83 3.85
C GLN A 323 -8.46 20.16 4.22
N THR A 324 -8.30 21.27 4.94
CA THR A 324 -7.05 21.71 5.57
C THR A 324 -7.12 21.53 7.09
N PHE A 325 -6.00 21.77 7.78
CA PHE A 325 -5.89 21.66 9.23
C PHE A 325 -5.15 22.86 9.80
N GLU A 326 -5.55 23.30 11.00
CA GLU A 326 -4.91 24.40 11.74
C GLU A 326 -3.40 24.22 11.94
N THR A 327 -2.95 22.97 12.08
CA THR A 327 -1.52 22.67 12.27
C THR A 327 -0.94 22.03 11.01
N PRO A 328 0.30 22.38 10.62
CA PRO A 328 0.96 21.78 9.47
C PRO A 328 1.15 20.27 9.66
N PHE A 329 1.27 19.56 8.54
CA PHE A 329 1.43 18.10 8.61
C PHE A 329 2.81 17.77 9.14
N TYR A 330 3.86 18.25 8.48
CA TYR A 330 5.22 18.18 9.02
C TYR A 330 5.43 19.30 10.02
N ARG A 331 5.65 18.93 11.28
CA ARG A 331 6.02 19.86 12.38
C ARG A 331 7.52 19.94 12.61
N LYS A 332 8.24 18.96 12.09
CA LYS A 332 9.70 18.82 12.12
C LYS A 332 10.15 18.18 10.80
N PRO A 333 11.43 18.28 10.42
CA PRO A 333 11.96 17.50 9.31
C PRO A 333 11.65 16.02 9.54
N SER A 334 11.11 15.34 8.52
CA SER A 334 10.94 13.88 8.60
C SER A 334 12.30 13.23 8.81
N TRP A 335 12.35 12.26 9.71
CA TRP A 335 13.53 11.44 9.89
C TRP A 335 13.82 10.62 8.62
N ASP A 336 15.09 10.25 8.46
CA ASP A 336 15.55 9.29 7.47
C ASP A 336 16.43 8.27 8.19
N LEU A 337 16.39 7.03 7.74
CA LEU A 337 17.33 6.03 8.24
C LEU A 337 18.57 6.07 7.36
N ASP A 338 19.74 6.12 8.00
CA ASP A 338 20.99 6.08 7.27
C ASP A 338 21.10 4.74 6.52
N TYR A 339 21.29 4.83 5.21
CA TYR A 339 21.53 3.67 4.35
C TYR A 339 23.02 3.33 4.28
N ARG A 340 23.90 4.18 4.83
CA ARG A 340 25.35 3.95 4.87
C ARG A 340 25.67 2.79 5.79
N ARG A 341 26.78 2.13 5.47
CA ARG A 341 27.30 0.98 6.20
C ARG A 341 27.72 1.41 7.61
N GLU A 342 27.25 0.68 8.61
CA GLU A 342 27.93 0.64 9.90
C GLU A 342 29.16 -0.26 9.77
N LYS A 343 30.20 -0.01 10.58
CA LYS A 343 31.33 -0.94 10.64
C LYS A 343 30.78 -2.29 11.12
N PRO A 344 31.01 -3.40 10.40
CA PRO A 344 30.49 -4.70 10.80
C PRO A 344 30.91 -5.02 12.25
N VAL A 345 29.93 -5.24 13.12
CA VAL A 345 30.19 -5.78 14.45
C VAL A 345 30.37 -7.28 14.29
N GLY A 346 31.63 -7.70 14.30
CA GLY A 346 32.01 -9.10 14.15
C GLY A 346 32.07 -9.62 12.71
N LYS A 347 32.51 -10.88 12.56
CA LYS A 347 32.78 -11.53 11.26
C LYS A 347 31.87 -12.72 10.95
N VAL A 348 31.33 -13.38 11.98
CA VAL A 348 30.57 -14.64 11.86
C VAL A 348 29.18 -14.48 12.46
N ASN A 349 29.11 -14.23 13.77
CA ASN A 349 27.84 -14.00 14.46
C ASN A 349 28.07 -12.91 15.51
N PRO A 350 27.51 -11.69 15.33
CA PRO A 350 27.75 -10.56 16.22
C PRO A 350 27.43 -10.89 17.69
N TRP A 351 26.43 -11.74 17.92
CA TRP A 351 25.95 -12.12 19.24
C TRP A 351 26.86 -13.12 19.94
N TRP A 352 27.33 -14.13 19.21
CA TRP A 352 28.32 -15.07 19.71
C TRP A 352 29.63 -14.34 20.03
N GLU A 353 30.01 -13.43 19.15
CA GLU A 353 31.23 -12.66 19.31
C GLU A 353 31.16 -11.63 20.45
N ASP A 354 30.01 -10.99 20.66
CA ASP A 354 29.73 -10.15 21.84
C ASP A 354 29.76 -10.99 23.13
N TYR A 355 29.17 -12.19 23.11
CA TYR A 355 29.23 -13.12 24.22
C TYR A 355 30.69 -13.50 24.55
N LEU A 356 31.49 -13.92 23.57
CA LEU A 356 32.91 -14.24 23.79
C LEU A 356 33.66 -13.06 24.39
N THR A 357 33.46 -11.85 23.86
CA THR A 357 34.06 -10.63 24.40
C THR A 357 33.65 -10.38 25.86
N LYS A 358 32.36 -10.51 26.19
CA LYS A 358 31.85 -10.36 27.58
C LYS A 358 32.39 -11.44 28.54
N GLN A 359 32.74 -12.61 28.02
CA GLN A 359 33.36 -13.69 28.79
C GLN A 359 34.90 -13.65 28.80
N GLY A 360 35.53 -12.69 28.12
CA GLY A 360 36.99 -12.60 28.00
C GLY A 360 37.64 -13.68 27.14
N LEU A 361 36.88 -14.30 26.22
CA LEU A 361 37.33 -15.41 25.37
C LEU A 361 37.87 -14.90 24.01
N ASP A 362 38.99 -15.46 23.54
CA ASP A 362 39.64 -15.10 22.25
C ASP A 362 38.85 -15.63 21.03
N ARG A 363 38.77 -14.81 19.97
CA ARG A 363 38.04 -15.03 18.71
C ARG A 363 38.80 -15.87 17.67
N ASN A 364 40.01 -16.34 17.95
CA ASN A 364 40.90 -16.88 16.91
C ASN A 364 40.49 -18.30 16.43
N ILE A 365 39.52 -18.36 15.52
CA ILE A 365 38.98 -19.61 14.93
C ILE A 365 40.08 -20.45 14.24
N ASN A 366 41.13 -19.82 13.72
CA ASN A 366 42.27 -20.49 13.05
C ASN A 366 43.30 -21.09 14.01
N LYS A 367 43.23 -20.80 15.33
CA LYS A 367 44.04 -21.51 16.33
C LYS A 367 43.34 -22.76 16.88
N GLY A 368 42.15 -23.07 16.36
CA GLY A 368 41.24 -24.02 16.99
C GLY A 368 40.77 -23.50 18.36
N PRO A 369 39.80 -24.18 18.98
CA PRO A 369 39.39 -23.88 20.33
C PRO A 369 40.60 -23.95 21.30
N ASN A 370 41.13 -22.83 21.78
CA ASN A 370 41.69 -22.79 23.14
C ASN A 370 40.53 -22.77 24.17
N TYR A 371 39.48 -23.55 23.88
CA TYR A 371 38.47 -23.88 24.86
C TYR A 371 39.14 -24.96 25.67
N ASN A 372 39.63 -24.62 26.85
CA ASN A 372 39.95 -25.64 27.84
C ASN A 372 38.62 -26.32 28.19
N ILE A 373 38.25 -27.36 27.43
CA ILE A 373 36.95 -28.03 27.54
C ILE A 373 36.79 -28.67 28.93
N HIS A 374 37.90 -28.85 29.66
CA HIS A 374 37.90 -29.27 31.05
C HIS A 374 37.39 -28.21 32.04
N GLU A 375 37.54 -26.91 31.76
CA GLU A 375 36.95 -25.87 32.63
C GLU A 375 35.44 -25.74 32.43
N TYR A 376 34.94 -25.99 31.22
CA TYR A 376 33.50 -25.93 30.95
C TYR A 376 32.72 -27.12 31.56
N LYS A 377 33.35 -28.30 31.64
CA LYS A 377 32.79 -29.48 32.33
C LYS A 377 32.70 -29.32 33.86
N GLN A 378 33.41 -28.37 34.47
CA GLN A 378 33.27 -28.10 35.90
C GLN A 378 32.10 -27.17 36.27
N ARG A 379 31.51 -26.45 35.30
CA ARG A 379 30.40 -25.51 35.55
C ARG A 379 29.03 -26.01 35.10
N ALA A 380 28.97 -26.97 34.19
CA ALA A 380 27.78 -27.75 33.93
C ALA A 380 27.88 -29.02 34.78
N GLY A 381 27.35 -28.96 36.01
CA GLY A 381 27.32 -30.14 36.88
C GLY A 381 26.63 -31.31 36.20
N GLU A 382 27.41 -32.31 35.85
CA GLU A 382 26.97 -33.69 35.65
C GLU A 382 27.80 -34.55 36.60
N GLU A 383 27.10 -35.44 37.31
CA GLU A 383 27.67 -36.53 38.12
C GLU A 383 28.66 -37.39 37.33
#